data_AF-A0A1L7NNC5-F1
#
_entry.id   AF-A0A1L7NNC5-F1
#
_cell.length_a   1.000
_cell.length_b   1.000
_cell.length_c   1.000
_cell.angle_alpha   90.00
_cell.angle_beta   90.00
_cell.angle_gamma   90.00
#
_symmetry.space_group_name_H-M   'P 1'
#
loop_
_entity.id
_entity.type
_entity.pdbx_description
1 polymer ?
#
loop_
_entity_poly.entity_id
_entity_poly.type
_entity_poly.pdbx_seq_one_letter_code
_entity_poly.pdbx_strand_id
1 'polypeptide(L)'
;MHNALDMLNVCIAPTRLCNLRCEHCYITPELLGDKTMMAESVYRKTFDRIEQLFNADRKVSKINIELLGGELTMMPLEFWERNLPWTLERMASWDSLYDAEAALIWCTNLIFKDDGYIDLLNRMGERFGHGLDLFVPWEPDTNRFKKDFKLLPRYLATLEAITQIKRKTLCITMSRAVIEQGPQFIVDTFIQKGITDVTCDMLYPAGSGKAYFARNCTYGQVSDFIIELRGLLPDHVELSPLIEMESACRTLTHYHYPGNDTYDLEVEPNGEVTFNSSYTGDESVFATHTLSVADDAFAVKTVFNNAPELRHRHGMPYEECRSCEFAVACSGGWAWHKQLSPEMSQLISHGDCAGLKRVWAFAKSRAGVSQSDRSQYLALIERRQRRGASELRRLESAVARGADVPLVEDAFAGDYEGYFAQLTRPRLVVMASGNLHGKSWTERLFFYDAIGSQVMLDAGWLARAADEGGEELFRHIVYRNYHFLAFPGQGVADELLYRHHWPLSQLFIDALNSIREGRGSPFDSALGRHDELFEFAYRVYEWEQSRVVADAS
;
A
#
# COMPACT_ATOMS: atom_id res chain seq x y z
N MET A 1 7.21 -0.65 14.45
CA MET A 1 6.88 0.68 13.90
C MET A 1 5.65 0.55 13.03
N HIS A 2 4.98 1.67 12.79
CA HIS A 2 3.73 1.76 12.02
C HIS A 2 3.84 3.02 11.13
N ASN A 3 3.96 3.00 9.80
CA ASN A 3 3.42 2.12 8.75
C ASN A 3 1.90 2.18 8.66
N ALA A 4 1.32 3.39 8.59
CA ALA A 4 -0.12 3.60 8.41
C ALA A 4 -0.52 3.36 6.95
N LEU A 5 -1.10 2.19 6.70
CA LEU A 5 -1.53 1.73 5.38
C LEU A 5 -3.06 1.67 5.36
N ASP A 6 -3.70 2.48 4.51
CA ASP A 6 -5.18 2.55 4.42
C ASP A 6 -5.76 2.65 2.99
N MET A 7 -4.95 2.44 1.95
CA MET A 7 -5.40 2.40 0.56
C MET A 7 -5.66 0.97 0.05
N LEU A 8 -6.75 0.81 -0.69
CA LEU A 8 -7.02 -0.30 -1.61
C LEU A 8 -6.65 0.14 -3.03
N ASN A 9 -5.47 -0.25 -3.50
CA ASN A 9 -5.06 -0.11 -4.90
C ASN A 9 -5.50 -1.33 -5.70
N VAL A 10 -6.17 -1.12 -6.84
CA VAL A 10 -6.59 -2.20 -7.74
C VAL A 10 -6.30 -1.83 -9.18
N CYS A 11 -5.30 -2.50 -9.74
CA CYS A 11 -4.93 -2.46 -11.14
C CYS A 11 -5.81 -3.46 -11.90
N ILE A 12 -6.68 -2.94 -12.76
CA ILE A 12 -7.49 -3.74 -13.67
C ILE A 12 -6.75 -3.79 -15.00
N ALA A 13 -6.52 -4.99 -15.54
CA ALA A 13 -5.90 -5.20 -16.84
C ALA A 13 -6.93 -5.72 -17.86
N PRO A 14 -7.69 -4.85 -18.58
CA PRO A 14 -8.64 -5.28 -19.59
C PRO A 14 -8.00 -6.05 -20.73
N THR A 15 -6.71 -5.81 -21.02
CA THR A 15 -5.91 -6.59 -21.95
C THR A 15 -4.42 -6.46 -21.63
N ARG A 16 -3.65 -7.51 -21.87
CA ARG A 16 -2.17 -7.44 -21.89
C ARG A 16 -1.62 -7.00 -23.25
N LEU A 17 -2.46 -6.91 -24.29
CA LEU A 17 -2.04 -6.52 -25.64
C LEU A 17 -1.45 -5.11 -25.64
N CYS A 18 -0.19 -4.97 -26.06
CA CYS A 18 0.44 -3.67 -26.26
C CYS A 18 0.94 -3.48 -27.70
N ASN A 19 0.93 -2.25 -28.17
CA ASN A 19 1.53 -1.81 -29.44
C ASN A 19 3.02 -1.45 -29.32
N LEU A 20 3.55 -1.31 -28.10
CA LEU A 20 4.96 -1.07 -27.79
C LEU A 20 5.62 -2.31 -27.15
N ARG A 21 6.95 -2.29 -27.06
CA ARG A 21 7.80 -3.30 -26.42
C ARG A 21 8.94 -2.55 -25.74
N CYS A 22 8.67 -1.99 -24.56
CA CYS A 22 9.62 -1.19 -23.80
C CYS A 22 10.49 -2.11 -22.95
N GLU A 23 11.80 -1.89 -22.93
CA GLU A 23 12.76 -2.77 -22.24
C GLU A 23 12.69 -2.63 -20.71
N HIS A 24 12.12 -1.54 -20.18
CA HIS A 24 11.86 -1.34 -18.75
C HIS A 24 10.51 -1.92 -18.28
N CYS A 25 9.70 -2.48 -19.18
CA CYS A 25 8.32 -2.84 -18.85
C CYS A 25 8.28 -3.96 -17.80
N TYR A 26 7.50 -3.79 -16.74
CA TYR A 26 7.27 -4.80 -15.71
C TYR A 26 6.47 -6.01 -16.24
N ILE A 27 5.85 -5.87 -17.42
CA ILE A 27 5.16 -6.96 -18.12
C ILE A 27 6.17 -7.77 -18.94
N THR A 28 6.01 -9.09 -18.92
CA THR A 28 6.83 -10.02 -19.72
C THR A 28 6.53 -9.87 -21.23
N PRO A 29 7.54 -10.03 -22.13
CA PRO A 29 7.35 -9.84 -23.57
C PRO A 29 6.26 -10.71 -24.20
N GLU A 30 6.03 -11.90 -23.63
CA GLU A 30 5.04 -12.89 -24.04
C GLU A 30 3.61 -12.37 -23.85
N LEU A 31 3.32 -11.83 -22.66
CA LEU A 31 2.01 -11.26 -22.32
C LEU A 31 1.67 -10.03 -23.18
N LEU A 32 2.66 -9.20 -23.52
CA LEU A 32 2.46 -8.01 -24.38
C LEU A 32 1.92 -8.36 -25.78
N GLY A 33 2.02 -9.63 -26.21
CA GLY A 33 1.47 -10.17 -27.46
C GLY A 33 0.13 -10.89 -27.32
N ASP A 34 -0.35 -11.15 -26.10
CA ASP A 34 -1.63 -11.81 -25.87
C ASP A 34 -2.78 -10.92 -26.36
N LYS A 35 -3.76 -11.53 -27.03
CA LYS A 35 -4.96 -10.88 -27.57
C LYS A 35 -6.20 -11.14 -26.71
N THR A 36 -6.05 -11.81 -25.57
CA THR A 36 -7.12 -11.96 -24.59
C THR A 36 -7.59 -10.58 -24.13
N MET A 37 -8.91 -10.42 -24.07
CA MET A 37 -9.60 -9.18 -23.71
C MET A 37 -10.66 -9.50 -22.66
N MET A 38 -10.77 -8.64 -21.67
CA MET A 38 -11.71 -8.78 -20.57
C MET A 38 -13.14 -8.65 -21.07
N ALA A 39 -13.99 -9.60 -20.72
CA ALA A 39 -15.42 -9.53 -21.00
C ALA A 39 -16.07 -8.43 -20.15
N GLU A 40 -17.06 -7.73 -20.69
CA GLU A 40 -17.79 -6.67 -19.98
C GLU A 40 -18.45 -7.14 -18.68
N SER A 41 -18.91 -8.40 -18.63
CA SER A 41 -19.42 -9.03 -17.41
C SER A 41 -18.35 -9.23 -16.34
N VAL A 42 -17.11 -9.56 -16.73
CA VAL A 42 -15.96 -9.68 -15.80
C VAL A 42 -15.59 -8.29 -15.29
N TYR A 43 -15.40 -7.33 -16.19
CA TYR A 43 -15.04 -5.95 -15.85
C TYR A 43 -16.01 -5.33 -14.84
N ARG A 44 -17.32 -5.40 -15.08
CA ARG A 44 -18.31 -4.85 -14.13
C ARG A 44 -18.33 -5.61 -12.81
N LYS A 45 -18.20 -6.93 -12.84
CA LYS A 45 -18.12 -7.78 -11.64
C LYS A 45 -16.90 -7.46 -10.77
N THR A 46 -15.79 -7.04 -11.37
CA THR A 46 -14.60 -6.57 -10.65
C THR A 46 -14.94 -5.41 -9.71
N PHE A 47 -15.66 -4.38 -10.17
CA PHE A 47 -16.07 -3.26 -9.32
C PHE A 47 -17.00 -3.69 -8.16
N ASP A 48 -17.93 -4.61 -8.39
CA ASP A 48 -18.76 -5.15 -7.30
C ASP A 48 -17.92 -5.89 -6.24
N ARG A 49 -16.87 -6.60 -6.66
CA ARG A 49 -15.96 -7.32 -5.76
C ARG A 49 -14.99 -6.39 -5.02
N ILE A 50 -14.58 -5.29 -5.64
CA ILE A 50 -13.79 -4.21 -5.00
C ILE A 50 -14.60 -3.55 -3.88
N GLU A 51 -15.86 -3.17 -4.15
CA GLU A 51 -16.75 -2.61 -3.13
C GLU A 51 -16.97 -3.59 -1.96
N GLN A 52 -17.12 -4.88 -2.25
CA GLN A 52 -17.23 -5.92 -1.21
C GLN A 52 -15.96 -6.03 -0.36
N LEU A 53 -14.78 -5.90 -0.96
CA LEU A 53 -13.50 -5.91 -0.24
C LEU A 53 -13.33 -4.67 0.64
N PHE A 54 -13.60 -3.48 0.09
CA PHE A 54 -13.56 -2.21 0.83
C PHE A 54 -14.48 -2.24 2.06
N ASN A 55 -15.71 -2.76 1.91
CA ASN A 55 -16.64 -2.91 3.03
C ASN A 55 -16.25 -4.02 4.03
N ALA A 56 -15.40 -4.98 3.63
CA ALA A 56 -14.97 -6.08 4.49
C ALA A 56 -13.79 -5.67 5.40
N ASP A 57 -12.80 -4.94 4.89
CA ASP A 57 -11.66 -4.46 5.68
C ASP A 57 -11.91 -3.06 6.25
N ARG A 58 -12.18 -3.03 7.56
CA ARG A 58 -12.50 -1.80 8.32
C ARG A 58 -11.31 -0.83 8.51
N LYS A 59 -10.13 -1.17 7.98
CA LYS A 59 -8.93 -0.32 8.02
C LYS A 59 -8.86 0.64 6.85
N VAL A 60 -9.29 0.18 5.68
CA VAL A 60 -9.22 0.91 4.41
C VAL A 60 -10.09 2.16 4.48
N SER A 61 -9.61 3.24 3.88
CA SER A 61 -10.26 4.56 3.80
C SER A 61 -10.27 5.12 2.37
N LYS A 62 -9.41 4.61 1.48
CA LYS A 62 -9.24 5.08 0.09
C LYS A 62 -9.32 3.94 -0.91
N ILE A 63 -9.77 4.27 -2.13
CA ILE A 63 -9.84 3.33 -3.26
C ILE A 63 -9.16 3.99 -4.47
N ASN A 64 -8.04 3.42 -4.92
CA ASN A 64 -7.44 3.79 -6.20
C ASN A 64 -7.67 2.68 -7.22
N ILE A 65 -8.22 3.04 -8.38
CA ILE A 65 -8.45 2.12 -9.49
C ILE A 65 -7.58 2.54 -10.67
N GLU A 66 -6.60 1.70 -10.99
CA GLU A 66 -5.79 1.89 -12.19
C GLU A 66 -6.34 1.03 -13.33
N LEU A 67 -6.67 1.67 -14.44
CA LEU A 67 -6.86 0.98 -15.70
C LEU A 67 -5.47 0.85 -16.32
N LEU A 68 -4.93 -0.37 -16.33
CA LEU A 68 -3.55 -0.70 -16.69
C LEU A 68 -3.53 -1.96 -17.59
N GLY A 69 -2.41 -2.69 -17.63
CA GLY A 69 -2.19 -3.82 -18.54
C GLY A 69 -1.24 -3.43 -19.68
N GLY A 70 -1.56 -3.85 -20.91
CA GLY A 70 -0.73 -3.59 -22.09
C GLY A 70 -0.83 -2.16 -22.59
N GLU A 71 -1.87 -1.87 -23.37
CA GLU A 71 -2.25 -0.52 -23.79
C GLU A 71 -3.79 -0.49 -23.87
N LEU A 72 -4.44 0.35 -23.06
CA LEU A 72 -5.91 0.37 -22.95
C LEU A 72 -6.62 0.63 -24.29
N THR A 73 -5.98 1.40 -25.17
CA THR A 73 -6.47 1.70 -26.53
C THR A 73 -6.30 0.55 -27.54
N MET A 74 -5.82 -0.61 -27.09
CA MET A 74 -5.85 -1.87 -27.84
C MET A 74 -7.15 -2.68 -27.67
N MET A 75 -7.98 -2.33 -26.67
CA MET A 75 -9.37 -2.81 -26.61
C MET A 75 -10.19 -2.23 -27.78
N PRO A 76 -11.39 -2.77 -28.08
CA PRO A 76 -12.34 -2.10 -28.98
C PRO A 76 -12.85 -0.79 -28.35
N LEU A 77 -12.97 0.28 -29.13
CA LEU A 77 -13.45 1.58 -28.64
C LEU A 77 -14.85 1.45 -28.00
N GLU A 78 -15.72 0.64 -28.60
CA GLU A 78 -17.10 0.43 -28.15
C GLU A 78 -17.18 -0.22 -26.75
N PHE A 79 -16.14 -0.96 -26.34
CA PHE A 79 -16.06 -1.48 -24.96
C PHE A 79 -15.99 -0.31 -23.97
N TRP A 80 -15.13 0.67 -24.25
CA TRP A 80 -14.95 1.82 -23.36
C TRP A 80 -16.09 2.82 -23.45
N GLU A 81 -16.71 3.01 -24.61
CA GLU A 81 -17.91 3.84 -24.73
C GLU A 81 -19.07 3.35 -23.85
N ARG A 82 -19.16 2.04 -23.57
CA ARG A 82 -20.14 1.47 -22.65
C ARG A 82 -19.68 1.44 -21.18
N ASN A 83 -18.40 1.17 -20.94
CA ASN A 83 -17.90 0.87 -19.60
C ASN A 83 -17.26 2.07 -18.89
N LEU A 84 -16.54 2.96 -19.58
CA LEU A 84 -15.90 4.12 -18.93
C LEU A 84 -16.91 5.10 -18.30
N PRO A 85 -18.03 5.47 -18.95
CA PRO A 85 -19.04 6.32 -18.30
C PRO A 85 -19.67 5.66 -17.08
N TRP A 86 -19.93 4.34 -17.15
CA TRP A 86 -20.48 3.56 -16.05
C TRP A 86 -19.49 3.45 -14.87
N THR A 87 -18.21 3.25 -15.15
CA THR A 87 -17.15 3.25 -14.13
C THR A 87 -17.07 4.61 -13.45
N LEU A 88 -17.06 5.72 -14.19
CA LEU A 88 -16.99 7.06 -13.62
C LEU A 88 -18.22 7.40 -12.75
N GLU A 89 -19.42 6.96 -13.16
CA GLU A 89 -20.63 7.03 -12.34
C GLU A 89 -20.52 6.17 -11.06
N ARG A 90 -19.89 4.99 -11.15
CA ARG A 90 -19.65 4.09 -9.99
C ARG A 90 -18.65 4.69 -9.00
N MET A 91 -17.55 5.25 -9.48
CA MET A 91 -16.52 5.90 -8.66
C MET A 91 -17.09 7.12 -7.91
N ALA A 92 -17.85 7.98 -8.59
CA ALA A 92 -18.56 9.09 -7.96
C ALA A 92 -19.61 8.62 -6.92
N SER A 93 -20.21 7.43 -7.10
CA SER A 93 -21.09 6.84 -6.09
C SER A 93 -20.33 6.41 -4.82
N TRP A 94 -19.10 5.94 -4.93
CA TRP A 94 -18.29 5.52 -3.79
C TRP A 94 -17.85 6.68 -2.92
N ASP A 95 -17.34 7.75 -3.54
CA ASP A 95 -17.01 9.01 -2.86
C ASP A 95 -18.19 9.53 -2.02
N SER A 96 -19.38 9.61 -2.63
CA SER A 96 -20.59 10.11 -1.96
C SER A 96 -21.23 9.18 -0.92
N LEU A 97 -21.08 7.86 -1.03
CA LEU A 97 -21.70 6.88 -0.12
C LEU A 97 -20.81 6.49 1.06
N TYR A 98 -19.49 6.51 0.87
CA TYR A 98 -18.54 5.95 1.82
C TYR A 98 -17.61 6.97 2.46
N ASP A 99 -17.65 8.25 2.03
CA ASP A 99 -16.67 9.28 2.45
C ASP A 99 -15.23 8.81 2.15
N ALA A 100 -15.08 8.15 0.99
CA ALA A 100 -13.89 7.41 0.58
C ALA A 100 -13.26 8.09 -0.63
N GLU A 101 -12.00 8.50 -0.51
CA GLU A 101 -11.26 9.10 -1.62
C GLU A 101 -11.11 8.07 -2.74
N ALA A 102 -11.81 8.30 -3.85
CA ALA A 102 -11.96 7.37 -4.97
C ALA A 102 -11.40 7.97 -6.26
N ALA A 103 -10.29 7.44 -6.75
CA ALA A 103 -9.61 7.90 -7.97
C ALA A 103 -9.64 6.84 -9.08
N LEU A 104 -9.91 7.26 -10.32
CA LEU A 104 -9.78 6.43 -11.52
C LEU A 104 -8.65 6.95 -12.39
N ILE A 105 -7.59 6.16 -12.52
CA ILE A 105 -6.40 6.48 -13.30
C ILE A 105 -6.47 5.71 -14.63
N TRP A 106 -6.35 6.43 -15.75
CA TRP A 106 -6.23 5.85 -17.09
C TRP A 106 -4.76 5.86 -17.53
N CYS A 107 -4.10 4.71 -17.45
CA CYS A 107 -2.69 4.57 -17.83
C CYS A 107 -2.56 4.25 -19.33
N THR A 108 -1.85 5.10 -20.08
CA THR A 108 -1.67 4.89 -21.54
C THR A 108 -0.34 5.40 -22.07
N ASN A 109 0.16 4.75 -23.13
CA ASN A 109 1.36 5.17 -23.83
C ASN A 109 1.14 6.25 -24.91
N LEU A 110 -0.09 6.73 -25.10
CA LEU A 110 -0.49 7.76 -26.07
C LEU A 110 -0.20 7.45 -27.55
N ILE A 111 0.20 6.23 -27.93
CA ILE A 111 0.37 5.83 -29.34
C ILE A 111 -0.91 5.17 -29.85
N PHE A 112 -2.04 5.87 -29.80
CA PHE A 112 -3.35 5.30 -30.14
C PHE A 112 -3.40 4.78 -31.59
N LYS A 113 -4.06 3.64 -31.82
CA LYS A 113 -4.32 3.12 -33.18
C LYS A 113 -5.63 3.62 -33.79
N ASP A 114 -6.55 4.05 -32.93
CA ASP A 114 -7.85 4.62 -33.26
C ASP A 114 -7.93 6.00 -32.60
N ASP A 115 -8.12 7.04 -33.41
CA ASP A 115 -8.15 8.43 -32.93
C ASP A 115 -9.47 8.75 -32.19
N GLY A 116 -10.50 7.90 -32.31
CA GLY A 116 -11.78 8.04 -31.58
C GLY A 116 -11.65 7.97 -30.06
N TYR A 117 -10.52 7.45 -29.55
CA TYR A 117 -10.16 7.52 -28.14
C TYR A 117 -9.93 8.95 -27.65
N ILE A 118 -9.42 9.86 -28.50
CA ILE A 118 -9.24 11.27 -28.14
C ILE A 118 -10.61 11.92 -27.87
N ASP A 119 -11.58 11.66 -28.74
CA ASP A 119 -12.95 12.15 -28.57
C ASP A 119 -13.63 11.53 -27.34
N LEU A 120 -13.47 10.23 -27.10
CA LEU A 120 -14.01 9.58 -25.89
C LEU A 120 -13.43 10.21 -24.61
N LEU A 121 -12.11 10.32 -24.50
CA LEU A 121 -11.43 10.89 -23.33
C LEU A 121 -11.83 12.35 -23.12
N ASN A 122 -11.97 13.14 -24.19
CA ASN A 122 -12.46 14.52 -24.10
C ASN A 122 -13.92 14.59 -23.61
N ARG A 123 -14.83 13.77 -24.15
CA ARG A 123 -16.23 13.70 -23.69
C ARG A 123 -16.33 13.31 -22.21
N MET A 124 -15.46 12.41 -21.74
CA MET A 124 -15.45 12.01 -20.32
C MET A 124 -14.87 13.09 -19.42
N GLY A 125 -13.77 13.74 -19.81
CA GLY A 125 -13.20 14.87 -19.07
C GLY A 125 -14.16 16.05 -18.95
N GLU A 126 -14.94 16.35 -19.99
CA GLU A 126 -15.97 17.38 -19.95
C GLU A 126 -17.12 17.01 -19.00
N ARG A 127 -17.56 15.74 -19.01
CA ARG A 127 -18.70 15.26 -18.21
C ARG A 127 -18.37 15.06 -16.72
N PHE A 128 -17.17 14.59 -16.40
CA PHE A 128 -16.79 14.16 -15.05
C PHE A 128 -15.68 15.00 -14.41
N GLY A 129 -15.07 15.94 -15.14
CA GLY A 129 -14.10 16.90 -14.60
C GLY A 129 -12.84 16.24 -14.03
N HIS A 130 -12.75 16.20 -12.70
CA HIS A 130 -11.64 15.59 -11.96
C HIS A 130 -11.84 14.09 -11.63
N GLY A 131 -12.99 13.49 -11.99
CA GLY A 131 -13.23 12.06 -11.73
C GLY A 131 -12.41 11.08 -12.58
N LEU A 132 -11.57 11.60 -13.50
CA LEU A 132 -10.68 10.83 -14.36
C LEU A 132 -9.29 11.50 -14.38
N ASP A 133 -8.25 10.73 -14.10
CA ASP A 133 -6.86 11.12 -14.30
C ASP A 133 -6.26 10.43 -15.52
N LEU A 134 -5.37 11.11 -16.24
CA LEU A 134 -4.66 10.57 -17.41
C LEU A 134 -3.17 10.40 -17.08
N PHE A 135 -2.77 9.17 -16.82
CA PHE A 135 -1.38 8.80 -16.51
C PHE A 135 -0.60 8.50 -17.80
N VAL A 136 0.46 9.28 -18.05
CA VAL A 136 1.23 9.20 -19.29
C VAL A 136 2.72 8.98 -19.00
N PRO A 137 3.31 7.81 -19.32
CA PRO A 137 4.68 7.52 -18.90
C PRO A 137 5.78 8.19 -19.74
N TRP A 138 6.83 8.67 -19.07
CA TRP A 138 8.09 9.11 -19.67
C TRP A 138 9.25 8.21 -19.25
N GLU A 139 9.88 7.59 -20.25
CA GLU A 139 11.17 6.89 -20.12
C GLU A 139 11.83 6.88 -21.51
N PRO A 140 12.99 7.51 -21.70
CA PRO A 140 13.59 7.72 -23.02
C PRO A 140 14.65 6.70 -23.46
N ASP A 141 15.27 5.93 -22.56
CA ASP A 141 16.41 5.06 -22.87
C ASP A 141 15.98 3.79 -23.62
N THR A 142 14.78 3.30 -23.32
CA THR A 142 14.28 2.05 -23.91
C THR A 142 13.54 2.28 -25.22
N ASN A 143 13.26 1.17 -25.93
CA ASN A 143 12.58 1.13 -27.23
C ASN A 143 11.11 1.66 -27.24
N ARG A 144 10.68 2.41 -26.22
CA ARG A 144 9.41 3.16 -26.11
C ARG A 144 9.25 4.16 -27.26
N PHE A 145 10.16 5.12 -27.38
CA PHE A 145 10.07 6.19 -28.39
C PHE A 145 10.71 5.87 -29.75
N LYS A 146 11.31 4.67 -29.85
CA LYS A 146 12.19 4.23 -30.96
C LYS A 146 13.45 5.08 -31.09
N LYS A 147 14.38 4.60 -31.92
CA LYS A 147 15.62 5.30 -32.24
C LYS A 147 15.32 6.74 -32.69
N ASP A 148 16.16 7.68 -32.23
CA ASP A 148 16.11 9.09 -32.60
C ASP A 148 14.75 9.76 -32.25
N PHE A 149 14.08 9.31 -31.17
CA PHE A 149 12.79 9.80 -30.67
C PHE A 149 11.63 9.80 -31.69
N LYS A 150 11.66 8.88 -32.68
CA LYS A 150 10.71 8.87 -33.80
C LYS A 150 9.22 8.89 -33.42
N LEU A 151 8.82 8.33 -32.27
CA LEU A 151 7.42 8.35 -31.80
C LEU A 151 7.06 9.55 -30.93
N LEU A 152 8.04 10.34 -30.45
CA LEU A 152 7.81 11.48 -29.57
C LEU A 152 6.88 12.54 -30.20
N PRO A 153 7.00 12.93 -31.49
CA PRO A 153 6.06 13.91 -32.07
C PRO A 153 4.60 13.44 -32.05
N ARG A 154 4.35 12.13 -32.22
CA ARG A 154 2.99 11.56 -32.15
C ARG A 154 2.48 11.55 -30.71
N TYR A 155 3.31 11.11 -29.77
CA TYR A 155 3.00 11.12 -28.34
C TYR A 155 2.55 12.51 -27.87
N LEU A 156 3.33 13.54 -28.21
CA LEU A 156 3.05 14.93 -27.82
C LEU A 156 1.78 15.47 -28.50
N ALA A 157 1.58 15.18 -29.79
CA ALA A 157 0.36 15.58 -30.50
C ALA A 157 -0.92 14.95 -29.89
N THR A 158 -0.86 13.68 -29.47
CA THR A 158 -1.98 13.01 -28.77
C THR A 158 -2.22 13.60 -27.38
N LEU A 159 -1.15 13.92 -26.62
CA LEU A 159 -1.24 14.59 -25.32
C LEU A 159 -1.93 15.96 -25.41
N GLU A 160 -1.59 16.73 -26.45
CA GLU A 160 -2.13 18.08 -26.70
C GLU A 160 -3.58 18.04 -27.20
N ALA A 161 -4.00 16.98 -27.91
CA ALA A 161 -5.36 16.81 -28.41
C ALA A 161 -6.39 16.43 -27.31
N ILE A 162 -5.94 15.81 -26.22
CA ILE A 162 -6.76 15.56 -25.04
C ILE A 162 -6.77 16.85 -24.20
N THR A 163 -7.87 17.59 -24.20
CA THR A 163 -7.96 18.95 -23.62
C THR A 163 -8.92 19.05 -22.44
N GLN A 164 -9.86 18.13 -22.28
CA GLN A 164 -10.92 18.26 -21.28
C GLN A 164 -10.60 17.61 -19.93
N ILE A 165 -9.78 16.56 -19.91
CA ILE A 165 -9.31 15.93 -18.66
C ILE A 165 -8.46 16.95 -17.89
N LYS A 166 -8.81 17.17 -16.61
CA LYS A 166 -8.25 18.26 -15.78
C LYS A 166 -6.94 17.90 -15.08
N ARG A 167 -6.74 16.63 -14.71
CA ARG A 167 -5.45 16.14 -14.23
C ARG A 167 -4.83 15.25 -15.31
N LYS A 168 -3.58 15.57 -15.67
CA LYS A 168 -2.73 14.70 -16.48
C LYS A 168 -1.40 14.55 -15.76
N THR A 169 -1.15 13.37 -15.23
CA THR A 169 0.11 13.06 -14.54
C THR A 169 1.14 12.51 -15.52
N LEU A 170 2.31 13.16 -15.56
CA LEU A 170 3.49 12.61 -16.20
C LEU A 170 4.16 11.63 -15.23
N CYS A 171 4.11 10.34 -15.55
CA CYS A 171 4.77 9.29 -14.80
C CYS A 171 6.21 9.11 -15.29
N ILE A 172 7.19 9.72 -14.63
CA ILE A 172 8.60 9.59 -15.00
C ILE A 172 9.15 8.30 -14.39
N THR A 173 9.48 7.32 -15.23
CA THR A 173 10.25 6.15 -14.79
C THR A 173 11.72 6.54 -14.72
N MET A 174 12.26 6.61 -13.52
CA MET A 174 13.61 7.10 -13.25
C MET A 174 14.66 6.15 -13.83
N SER A 175 15.25 6.55 -14.96
CA SER A 175 16.36 5.88 -15.62
C SER A 175 17.56 6.80 -15.74
N ARG A 176 18.73 6.25 -16.06
CA ARG A 176 19.94 7.06 -16.27
C ARG A 176 19.77 8.12 -17.35
N ALA A 177 19.04 7.83 -18.43
CA ALA A 177 18.78 8.80 -19.48
C ALA A 177 17.87 9.96 -19.02
N VAL A 178 16.94 9.71 -18.09
CA VAL A 178 16.16 10.78 -17.44
C VAL A 178 17.08 11.70 -16.61
N ILE A 179 17.97 11.11 -15.80
CA ILE A 179 18.95 11.87 -15.01
C ILE A 179 19.90 12.67 -15.92
N GLU A 180 20.36 12.08 -17.02
CA GLU A 180 21.28 12.71 -17.98
C GLU A 180 20.61 13.81 -18.84
N GLN A 181 19.29 13.74 -19.07
CA GLN A 181 18.51 14.83 -19.68
C GLN A 181 18.25 16.00 -18.73
N GLY A 182 18.14 15.72 -17.42
CA GLY A 182 17.87 16.71 -16.39
C GLY A 182 16.41 17.20 -16.35
N PRO A 183 16.00 17.82 -15.24
CA PRO A 183 14.59 18.17 -15.00
C PRO A 183 14.08 19.33 -15.87
N GLN A 184 14.96 20.19 -16.39
CA GLN A 184 14.57 21.25 -17.34
C GLN A 184 13.90 20.68 -18.61
N PHE A 185 14.35 19.51 -19.09
CA PHE A 185 13.73 18.84 -20.23
C PHE A 185 12.24 18.53 -19.99
N ILE A 186 11.87 18.18 -18.75
CA ILE A 186 10.48 17.89 -18.37
C ILE A 186 9.60 19.13 -18.49
N VAL A 187 10.12 20.26 -17.99
CA VAL A 187 9.44 21.58 -18.05
C VAL A 187 9.25 22.03 -19.50
N ASP A 188 10.31 21.98 -20.30
CA ASP A 188 10.28 22.46 -21.68
C ASP A 188 9.43 21.57 -22.61
N THR A 189 9.39 20.26 -22.34
CA THR A 189 8.73 19.28 -23.24
C THR A 189 7.27 19.03 -22.87
N PHE A 190 6.95 18.85 -21.59
CA PHE A 190 5.66 18.29 -21.16
C PHE A 190 4.74 19.29 -20.47
N ILE A 191 5.28 20.16 -19.61
CA ILE A 191 4.46 21.11 -18.85
C ILE A 191 3.75 22.09 -19.78
N GLN A 192 4.46 22.61 -20.79
CA GLN A 192 3.88 23.48 -21.83
C GLN A 192 2.78 22.80 -22.67
N LYS A 193 2.64 21.47 -22.60
CA LYS A 193 1.66 20.66 -23.33
C LYS A 193 0.48 20.19 -22.45
N GLY A 194 0.32 20.82 -21.29
CA GLY A 194 -0.82 20.60 -20.41
C GLY A 194 -0.70 19.37 -19.52
N ILE A 195 0.52 18.96 -19.17
CA ILE A 195 0.75 18.18 -17.94
C ILE A 195 0.52 19.09 -16.73
N THR A 196 -0.23 18.59 -15.76
CA THR A 196 -0.63 19.33 -14.55
C THR A 196 -0.06 18.73 -13.26
N ASP A 197 0.43 17.50 -13.32
CA ASP A 197 1.07 16.80 -12.22
C ASP A 197 2.24 15.95 -12.72
N VAL A 198 3.22 15.70 -11.86
CA VAL A 198 4.37 14.85 -12.16
C VAL A 198 4.60 13.89 -11.00
N THR A 199 4.86 12.62 -11.32
CA THR A 199 5.41 11.64 -10.37
C THR A 199 6.72 11.05 -10.90
N CYS A 200 7.54 10.54 -9.99
CA CYS A 200 8.86 9.98 -10.26
C CYS A 200 8.99 8.60 -9.62
N ASP A 201 8.83 7.55 -10.42
CA ASP A 201 8.87 6.16 -9.98
C ASP A 201 10.22 5.51 -10.25
N MET A 202 10.70 4.71 -9.30
CA MET A 202 11.86 3.86 -9.54
C MET A 202 11.52 2.74 -10.53
N LEU A 203 12.52 2.29 -11.28
CA LEU A 203 12.38 1.10 -12.13
C LEU A 203 11.91 -0.13 -11.33
N TYR A 204 11.05 -0.93 -11.95
CA TYR A 204 10.57 -2.19 -11.39
C TYR A 204 11.56 -3.33 -11.71
N PRO A 205 12.00 -4.13 -10.73
CA PRO A 205 12.92 -5.26 -10.93
C PRO A 205 12.19 -6.53 -11.45
N ALA A 206 11.20 -6.35 -12.32
CA ALA A 206 10.26 -7.36 -12.79
C ALA A 206 10.12 -7.35 -14.33
N GLY A 207 9.60 -8.43 -14.91
CA GLY A 207 9.32 -8.58 -16.33
C GLY A 207 10.52 -8.29 -17.24
N SER A 208 10.28 -7.50 -18.29
CA SER A 208 11.35 -7.00 -19.17
C SER A 208 12.35 -6.13 -18.40
N GLY A 209 11.82 -5.31 -17.46
CA GLY A 209 12.59 -4.37 -16.64
C GLY A 209 13.66 -5.01 -15.77
N LYS A 210 13.53 -6.29 -15.41
CA LYS A 210 14.51 -7.05 -14.60
C LYS A 210 15.93 -7.01 -15.16
N ALA A 211 16.11 -7.16 -16.48
CA ALA A 211 17.41 -7.07 -17.13
C ALA A 211 17.91 -5.62 -17.26
N TYR A 212 16.98 -4.68 -17.36
CA TYR A 212 17.26 -3.24 -17.46
C TYR A 212 17.60 -2.60 -16.10
N PHE A 213 17.10 -3.15 -14.99
CA PHE A 213 17.31 -2.67 -13.62
C PHE A 213 18.79 -2.59 -13.21
N ALA A 214 19.67 -3.39 -13.83
CA ALA A 214 21.13 -3.26 -13.67
C ALA A 214 21.72 -1.92 -14.18
N ARG A 215 20.93 -1.12 -14.90
CA ARG A 215 21.27 0.22 -15.41
C ARG A 215 20.53 1.36 -14.68
N ASN A 216 19.87 1.05 -13.56
CA ASN A 216 19.12 2.01 -12.76
C ASN A 216 20.01 3.16 -12.25
N CYS A 217 19.41 4.32 -11.99
CA CYS A 217 20.04 5.43 -11.29
C CYS A 217 20.04 5.20 -9.77
N THR A 218 20.87 5.95 -9.04
CA THR A 218 20.96 5.82 -7.58
C THR A 218 19.94 6.71 -6.88
N TYR A 219 19.53 6.35 -5.65
CA TYR A 219 18.57 7.15 -4.88
C TYR A 219 19.03 8.60 -4.67
N GLY A 220 20.34 8.84 -4.54
CA GLY A 220 20.91 10.19 -4.48
C GLY A 220 20.60 11.02 -5.73
N GLN A 221 20.79 10.45 -6.91
CA GLN A 221 20.51 11.12 -8.19
C GLN A 221 19.01 11.42 -8.36
N VAL A 222 18.16 10.48 -7.93
CA VAL A 222 16.69 10.66 -7.95
C VAL A 222 16.26 11.76 -6.98
N SER A 223 16.83 11.80 -5.77
CA SER A 223 16.60 12.89 -4.81
C SER A 223 17.05 14.25 -5.36
N ASP A 224 18.21 14.33 -6.01
CA ASP A 224 18.69 15.55 -6.66
C ASP A 224 17.71 16.02 -7.76
N PHE A 225 17.31 15.10 -8.65
CA PHE A 225 16.38 15.38 -9.74
C PHE A 225 15.01 15.88 -9.24
N ILE A 226 14.43 15.25 -8.22
CA ILE A 226 13.12 15.63 -7.66
C ILE A 226 13.19 17.02 -7.00
N ILE A 227 14.26 17.29 -6.25
CA ILE A 227 14.45 18.58 -5.57
C ILE A 227 14.67 19.71 -6.58
N GLU A 228 15.49 19.47 -7.61
CA GLU A 228 15.72 20.44 -8.69
C GLU A 228 14.46 20.67 -9.53
N LEU A 229 13.73 19.60 -9.90
CA LEU A 229 12.48 19.68 -10.64
C LEU A 229 11.46 20.57 -9.93
N ARG A 230 11.26 20.43 -8.61
CA ARG A 230 10.34 21.31 -7.88
C ARG A 230 10.76 22.79 -7.95
N GLY A 231 12.05 23.09 -8.06
CA GLY A 231 12.55 24.45 -8.25
C GLY A 231 12.20 25.06 -9.62
N LEU A 232 11.89 24.23 -10.61
CA LEU A 232 11.58 24.64 -11.99
C LEU A 232 10.07 24.57 -12.32
N LEU A 233 9.30 23.75 -11.59
CA LEU A 233 7.86 23.58 -11.84
C LEU A 233 7.05 24.84 -11.46
N PRO A 234 6.10 25.27 -12.32
CA PRO A 234 5.13 26.32 -11.98
C PRO A 234 4.27 25.96 -10.74
N ASP A 235 3.72 26.98 -10.08
CA ASP A 235 2.86 26.77 -8.88
C ASP A 235 1.54 26.05 -9.16
N HIS A 236 1.08 26.02 -10.42
CA HIS A 236 -0.11 25.28 -10.83
C HIS A 236 0.18 23.83 -11.26
N VAL A 237 1.44 23.39 -11.19
CA VAL A 237 1.85 22.02 -11.50
C VAL A 237 2.22 21.31 -10.21
N GLU A 238 1.53 20.21 -9.97
CA GLU A 238 1.76 19.34 -8.83
C GLU A 238 3.01 18.48 -9.06
N LEU A 239 3.68 18.13 -7.96
CA LEU A 239 4.71 17.10 -7.92
C LEU A 239 4.26 16.17 -6.81
N SER A 240 3.31 15.29 -7.12
CA SER A 240 2.51 14.56 -6.12
C SER A 240 3.32 13.92 -4.99
N PRO A 241 4.43 13.20 -5.26
CA PRO A 241 5.32 12.70 -4.20
C PRO A 241 5.78 13.77 -3.20
N LEU A 242 6.11 14.98 -3.64
CA LEU A 242 6.55 16.02 -2.72
C LEU A 242 5.37 16.62 -1.92
N ILE A 243 4.21 16.80 -2.54
CA ILE A 243 3.01 17.35 -1.87
C ILE A 243 2.52 16.37 -0.80
N GLU A 244 2.50 15.08 -1.11
CA GLU A 244 2.22 14.03 -0.14
C GLU A 244 3.24 14.02 0.99
N MET A 245 4.56 14.10 0.71
CA MET A 245 5.57 14.20 1.77
C MET A 245 5.40 15.46 2.64
N GLU A 246 5.03 16.61 2.05
CA GLU A 246 4.77 17.84 2.81
C GLU A 246 3.58 17.70 3.76
N SER A 247 2.52 16.98 3.33
CA SER A 247 1.36 16.62 4.17
C SER A 247 1.74 15.60 5.25
N ALA A 248 2.41 14.51 4.85
CA ALA A 248 2.89 13.44 5.70
C ALA A 248 3.82 13.93 6.80
N CYS A 249 4.69 14.92 6.51
CA CYS A 249 5.55 15.54 7.50
C CYS A 249 4.77 16.20 8.65
N ARG A 250 3.54 16.68 8.42
CA ARG A 250 2.71 17.32 9.46
C ARG A 250 2.12 16.30 10.43
N THR A 251 1.61 15.19 9.92
CA THR A 251 0.75 14.26 10.69
C THR A 251 1.37 12.87 10.93
N LEU A 252 2.37 12.49 10.12
CA LEU A 252 2.98 11.16 10.02
C LEU A 252 1.99 10.03 9.65
N THR A 253 0.83 10.35 9.10
CA THR A 253 -0.27 9.38 8.93
C THR A 253 -0.37 8.70 7.58
N HIS A 254 0.22 9.26 6.53
CA HIS A 254 -0.14 8.89 5.18
C HIS A 254 0.92 9.34 4.18
N TYR A 255 1.38 8.43 3.33
CA TYR A 255 2.22 8.72 2.16
C TYR A 255 2.20 7.50 1.23
N HIS A 256 1.93 7.69 -0.06
CA HIS A 256 1.90 6.60 -1.03
C HIS A 256 3.27 6.43 -1.70
N TYR A 257 4.07 5.51 -1.16
CA TYR A 257 5.05 4.81 -1.99
C TYR A 257 4.31 3.69 -2.72
N PRO A 258 4.36 3.60 -4.06
CA PRO A 258 3.78 2.49 -4.80
C PRO A 258 4.13 1.12 -4.17
N GLY A 259 3.10 0.28 -4.03
CA GLY A 259 3.17 -1.04 -3.41
C GLY A 259 3.17 -1.04 -1.87
N ASN A 260 3.26 0.10 -1.19
CA ASN A 260 3.03 0.21 0.27
C ASN A 260 1.56 0.53 0.58
N ASP A 261 0.65 -0.20 -0.04
CA ASP A 261 -0.79 -0.06 0.16
C ASP A 261 -1.31 -1.13 1.12
N THR A 262 -2.51 -0.99 1.69
CA THR A 262 -3.14 -2.10 2.41
C THR A 262 -3.36 -3.27 1.46
N TYR A 263 -3.81 -2.96 0.24
CA TYR A 263 -3.97 -3.90 -0.87
C TYR A 263 -3.35 -3.29 -2.11
N ASP A 264 -2.60 -4.09 -2.86
CA ASP A 264 -2.24 -3.80 -4.24
C ASP A 264 -2.54 -5.08 -5.03
N LEU A 265 -3.58 -5.03 -5.87
CA LEU A 265 -4.17 -6.17 -6.56
C LEU A 265 -4.12 -5.96 -8.07
N GLU A 266 -3.84 -7.03 -8.80
CA GLU A 266 -4.01 -7.08 -10.25
C GLU A 266 -5.25 -7.92 -10.58
N VAL A 267 -6.06 -7.49 -11.55
CA VAL A 267 -7.19 -8.26 -12.08
C VAL A 267 -6.99 -8.52 -13.57
N GLU A 268 -6.68 -9.77 -13.92
CA GLU A 268 -6.38 -10.21 -15.29
C GLU A 268 -7.65 -10.30 -16.18
N PRO A 269 -7.53 -10.34 -17.52
CA PRO A 269 -8.67 -10.40 -18.44
C PRO A 269 -9.68 -11.53 -18.21
N ASN A 270 -9.24 -12.65 -17.63
CA ASN A 270 -10.09 -13.80 -17.25
C ASN A 270 -10.86 -13.58 -15.92
N GLY A 271 -10.56 -12.52 -15.18
CA GLY A 271 -11.09 -12.24 -13.85
C GLY A 271 -10.37 -12.97 -12.72
N GLU A 272 -9.19 -13.55 -12.96
CA GLU A 272 -8.26 -14.01 -11.93
C GLU A 272 -7.62 -12.81 -11.22
N VAL A 273 -7.28 -12.98 -9.95
CA VAL A 273 -6.72 -11.93 -9.09
C VAL A 273 -5.42 -12.37 -8.47
N THR A 274 -4.38 -11.57 -8.68
CA THR A 274 -3.06 -11.72 -8.05
C THR A 274 -2.76 -10.50 -7.17
N PHE A 275 -1.75 -10.63 -6.32
CA PHE A 275 -1.26 -9.56 -5.45
C PHE A 275 0.02 -8.97 -6.05
N ASN A 276 0.27 -7.69 -5.73
CA ASN A 276 1.39 -6.89 -6.21
C ASN A 276 1.35 -6.70 -7.75
N SER A 277 0.68 -5.63 -8.19
CA SER A 277 0.39 -5.34 -9.61
C SER A 277 1.64 -5.15 -10.49
N SER A 278 2.78 -4.92 -9.85
CA SER A 278 4.08 -4.76 -10.49
C SER A 278 4.73 -6.08 -10.96
N TYR A 279 4.18 -7.23 -10.60
CA TYR A 279 4.68 -8.55 -11.00
C TYR A 279 3.63 -9.31 -11.81
N THR A 280 4.02 -9.85 -12.96
CA THR A 280 3.08 -10.45 -13.93
C THR A 280 3.56 -11.79 -14.47
N GLY A 281 2.61 -12.60 -14.98
CA GLY A 281 2.89 -13.94 -15.51
C GLY A 281 3.51 -14.85 -14.46
N ASP A 282 4.65 -15.45 -14.79
CA ASP A 282 5.37 -16.37 -13.90
C ASP A 282 5.96 -15.70 -12.64
N GLU A 283 5.98 -14.36 -12.59
CA GLU A 283 6.45 -13.60 -11.42
C GLU A 283 5.32 -13.15 -10.47
N SER A 284 4.04 -13.29 -10.87
CA SER A 284 2.89 -12.81 -10.08
C SER A 284 2.80 -13.46 -8.69
N VAL A 285 2.33 -12.70 -7.69
CA VAL A 285 2.08 -13.23 -6.35
C VAL A 285 0.67 -13.82 -6.28
N PHE A 286 0.56 -15.15 -6.29
CA PHE A 286 -0.71 -15.86 -6.26
C PHE A 286 -1.26 -16.09 -4.84
N ALA A 287 -2.59 -16.19 -4.74
CA ALA A 287 -3.28 -16.72 -3.56
C ALA A 287 -2.94 -18.21 -3.31
N THR A 288 -3.19 -18.71 -2.09
CA THR A 288 -3.02 -20.13 -1.74
C THR A 288 -3.85 -21.06 -2.63
N HIS A 289 -5.01 -20.59 -3.09
CA HIS A 289 -5.84 -21.19 -4.13
C HIS A 289 -6.21 -20.10 -5.13
N THR A 290 -6.38 -20.42 -6.42
CA THR A 290 -6.76 -19.45 -7.46
C THR A 290 -7.95 -18.59 -7.02
N LEU A 291 -7.71 -17.29 -6.94
CA LEU A 291 -8.69 -16.29 -6.55
C LEU A 291 -9.25 -15.62 -7.81
N SER A 292 -10.55 -15.40 -7.86
CA SER A 292 -11.22 -14.76 -8.99
C SER A 292 -12.37 -13.87 -8.53
N VAL A 293 -12.66 -12.82 -9.29
CA VAL A 293 -13.86 -11.98 -9.09
C VAL A 293 -15.17 -12.75 -9.20
N ALA A 294 -15.13 -13.98 -9.73
CA ALA A 294 -16.26 -14.90 -9.69
C ALA A 294 -16.58 -15.42 -8.27
N ASP A 295 -15.58 -15.60 -7.40
CA ASP A 295 -15.71 -16.26 -6.08
C ASP A 295 -16.68 -15.52 -5.15
N ASP A 296 -17.65 -16.24 -4.57
CA ASP A 296 -18.63 -15.63 -3.66
C ASP A 296 -18.07 -15.25 -2.30
N ALA A 297 -17.00 -15.90 -1.86
CA ALA A 297 -16.21 -15.53 -0.69
C ALA A 297 -15.02 -14.63 -1.06
N PHE A 298 -15.03 -13.97 -2.24
CA PHE A 298 -13.94 -13.13 -2.74
C PHE A 298 -13.34 -12.23 -1.66
N ALA A 299 -14.12 -11.33 -1.06
CA ALA A 299 -13.61 -10.34 -0.12
C ALA A 299 -12.81 -10.99 1.03
N VAL A 300 -13.40 -11.96 1.73
CA VAL A 300 -12.74 -12.64 2.87
C VAL A 300 -11.52 -13.45 2.42
N LYS A 301 -11.56 -14.10 1.25
CA LYS A 301 -10.40 -14.79 0.68
C LYS A 301 -9.30 -13.81 0.25
N THR A 302 -9.64 -12.64 -0.27
CA THR A 302 -8.66 -11.60 -0.63
C THR A 302 -7.94 -11.07 0.60
N VAL A 303 -8.66 -10.72 1.68
CA VAL A 303 -8.04 -10.31 2.96
C VAL A 303 -7.08 -11.39 3.48
N PHE A 304 -7.50 -12.66 3.48
CA PHE A 304 -6.67 -13.78 3.95
C PHE A 304 -5.41 -13.99 3.11
N ASN A 305 -5.54 -13.92 1.78
CA ASN A 305 -4.42 -14.17 0.88
C ASN A 305 -3.45 -12.98 0.80
N ASN A 306 -3.93 -11.75 1.01
CA ASN A 306 -3.12 -10.52 1.11
C ASN A 306 -2.28 -10.42 2.40
N ALA A 307 -2.58 -11.21 3.43
CA ALA A 307 -1.90 -11.09 4.73
C ALA A 307 -0.35 -11.16 4.68
N PRO A 308 0.31 -11.97 3.82
CA PRO A 308 1.77 -11.97 3.68
C PRO A 308 2.31 -10.66 3.08
N GLU A 309 1.59 -10.07 2.12
CA GLU A 309 1.92 -8.76 1.54
C GLU A 309 1.80 -7.66 2.59
N LEU A 310 0.71 -7.65 3.37
CA LEU A 310 0.52 -6.68 4.46
C LEU A 310 1.61 -6.79 5.54
N ARG A 311 1.99 -8.02 5.91
CA ARG A 311 3.12 -8.31 6.81
C ARG A 311 4.43 -7.73 6.25
N HIS A 312 4.73 -8.01 4.97
CA HIS A 312 5.93 -7.49 4.29
C HIS A 312 5.95 -5.95 4.23
N ARG A 313 4.81 -5.30 3.95
CA ARG A 313 4.71 -3.83 3.83
C ARG A 313 4.89 -3.12 5.17
N HIS A 314 4.48 -3.73 6.28
CA HIS A 314 4.83 -3.28 7.64
C HIS A 314 6.29 -3.57 8.04
N GLY A 315 7.02 -4.38 7.26
CA GLY A 315 8.43 -4.68 7.45
C GLY A 315 9.35 -3.48 7.18
N MET A 316 10.45 -3.43 7.94
CA MET A 316 11.51 -2.40 7.85
C MET A 316 12.86 -3.12 7.71
N PRO A 317 13.32 -3.42 6.48
CA PRO A 317 14.50 -4.24 6.27
C PRO A 317 15.82 -3.51 6.52
N TYR A 318 15.83 -2.17 6.44
CA TYR A 318 17.03 -1.35 6.55
C TYR A 318 17.26 -0.87 8.00
N GLU A 319 18.48 -0.98 8.49
CA GLU A 319 18.83 -0.65 9.88
C GLU A 319 18.63 0.85 10.17
N GLU A 320 18.95 1.71 9.20
CA GLU A 320 18.78 3.16 9.28
C GLU A 320 17.31 3.60 9.39
N CYS A 321 16.35 2.75 9.05
CA CYS A 321 14.93 3.05 9.28
C CYS A 321 14.62 3.12 10.79
N ARG A 322 15.32 2.36 11.65
CA ARG A 322 15.03 2.29 13.09
C ARG A 322 15.15 3.65 13.77
N SER A 323 16.14 4.46 13.40
CA SER A 323 16.39 5.79 13.97
C SER A 323 15.86 6.94 13.10
N CYS A 324 15.16 6.66 11.99
CA CYS A 324 14.68 7.70 11.07
C CYS A 324 13.29 8.21 11.46
N GLU A 325 13.14 9.53 11.65
CA GLU A 325 11.85 10.15 11.98
C GLU A 325 10.76 9.93 10.92
N PHE A 326 11.14 9.86 9.64
CA PHE A 326 10.20 9.68 8.53
C PHE A 326 9.74 8.24 8.34
N ALA A 327 10.40 7.24 8.95
CA ALA A 327 10.15 5.83 8.68
C ALA A 327 8.69 5.43 8.92
N VAL A 328 8.02 6.02 9.91
CA VAL A 328 6.61 5.76 10.23
C VAL A 328 5.62 6.16 9.13
N ALA A 329 6.00 7.04 8.18
CA ALA A 329 5.19 7.40 7.02
C ALA A 329 5.79 6.82 5.73
N CYS A 330 7.09 7.01 5.51
CA CYS A 330 7.87 6.49 4.39
C CYS A 330 7.80 4.94 4.27
N SER A 331 7.51 4.23 5.37
CA SER A 331 7.36 2.77 5.42
C SER A 331 8.59 1.98 4.91
N GLY A 332 9.77 2.61 4.84
CA GLY A 332 11.01 2.02 4.34
C GLY A 332 11.23 2.18 2.82
N GLY A 333 10.47 3.03 2.14
CA GLY A 333 10.51 3.18 0.67
C GLY A 333 9.74 2.07 -0.05
N TRP A 334 9.79 2.07 -1.39
CA TRP A 334 9.02 1.18 -2.28
C TRP A 334 9.02 -0.29 -1.85
N ALA A 335 7.84 -0.92 -1.86
CA ALA A 335 7.66 -2.24 -1.28
C ALA A 335 8.48 -3.34 -1.95
N TRP A 336 8.69 -3.26 -3.27
CA TRP A 336 9.52 -4.22 -4.02
C TRP A 336 11.02 -4.01 -3.78
N HIS A 337 11.48 -2.79 -3.50
CA HIS A 337 12.88 -2.53 -3.17
C HIS A 337 13.31 -3.16 -1.84
N LYS A 338 12.37 -3.34 -0.89
CA LYS A 338 12.59 -4.08 0.36
C LYS A 338 13.01 -5.54 0.16
N GLN A 339 12.72 -6.13 -1.01
CA GLN A 339 13.01 -7.54 -1.34
C GLN A 339 14.26 -7.73 -2.21
N LEU A 340 14.98 -6.66 -2.53
CA LEU A 340 16.22 -6.75 -3.29
C LEU A 340 17.29 -7.50 -2.48
N SER A 341 17.82 -8.58 -3.05
CA SER A 341 19.20 -8.49 -3.56
C SER A 341 20.17 -7.61 -2.74
N PRO A 342 20.95 -8.06 -1.74
CA PRO A 342 21.96 -7.20 -1.12
C PRO A 342 22.90 -6.55 -2.14
N GLU A 343 23.25 -7.29 -3.19
CA GLU A 343 24.03 -6.81 -4.34
C GLU A 343 23.25 -5.76 -5.15
N MET A 344 21.98 -6.02 -5.47
CA MET A 344 21.14 -5.06 -6.22
C MET A 344 20.85 -3.79 -5.43
N SER A 345 20.62 -3.91 -4.11
CA SER A 345 20.43 -2.78 -3.20
C SER A 345 21.68 -1.90 -3.15
N GLN A 346 22.88 -2.49 -3.07
CA GLN A 346 24.15 -1.75 -3.07
C GLN A 346 24.37 -0.94 -4.36
N LEU A 347 23.94 -1.44 -5.53
CA LEU A 347 24.09 -0.73 -6.80
C LEU A 347 23.32 0.61 -6.83
N ILE A 348 22.19 0.69 -6.15
CA ILE A 348 21.29 1.85 -6.17
C ILE A 348 21.30 2.70 -4.89
N SER A 349 21.83 2.19 -3.78
CA SER A 349 21.81 2.85 -2.46
C SER A 349 22.79 4.01 -2.28
N HIS A 350 23.38 4.54 -3.35
CA HIS A 350 24.34 5.64 -3.25
C HIS A 350 23.67 7.02 -3.22
N GLY A 351 24.06 7.83 -2.24
CA GLY A 351 23.68 9.25 -2.12
C GLY A 351 22.34 9.54 -1.43
N ASP A 352 21.49 8.53 -1.22
CA ASP A 352 20.32 8.55 -0.32
C ASP A 352 19.89 7.11 0.00
N CYS A 353 18.95 6.92 0.93
CA CYS A 353 18.33 5.61 1.21
C CYS A 353 17.14 5.33 0.28
N ALA A 354 16.63 4.08 0.32
CA ALA A 354 15.48 3.64 -0.47
C ALA A 354 14.18 4.42 -0.19
N GLY A 355 14.13 5.16 0.92
CA GLY A 355 13.03 6.04 1.29
C GLY A 355 13.22 7.51 0.89
N LEU A 356 14.21 7.86 0.06
CA LEU A 356 14.55 9.23 -0.36
C LEU A 356 14.57 10.25 0.79
N LYS A 357 15.32 9.97 1.87
CA LYS A 357 15.34 10.78 3.10
C LYS A 357 15.70 12.25 2.85
N ARG A 358 16.45 12.57 1.79
CA ARG A 358 16.77 13.95 1.39
C ARG A 358 15.54 14.70 0.88
N VAL A 359 14.66 14.03 0.12
CA VAL A 359 13.38 14.61 -0.36
C VAL A 359 12.43 14.83 0.82
N TRP A 360 12.36 13.88 1.76
CA TRP A 360 11.60 14.05 3.02
C TRP A 360 12.08 15.25 3.84
N ALA A 361 13.41 15.43 4.00
CA ALA A 361 13.98 16.58 4.69
C ALA A 361 13.66 17.91 3.98
N PHE A 362 13.67 17.92 2.64
CA PHE A 362 13.27 19.06 1.83
C PHE A 362 11.77 19.38 1.98
N ALA A 363 10.90 18.37 1.93
CA ALA A 363 9.47 18.49 2.18
C ALA A 363 9.17 19.06 3.57
N LYS A 364 9.77 18.49 4.63
CA LYS A 364 9.63 18.98 6.01
C LYS A 364 10.02 20.46 6.14
N SER A 365 11.13 20.85 5.51
CA SER A 365 11.61 22.23 5.49
C SER A 365 10.66 23.17 4.75
N ARG A 366 10.14 22.77 3.58
CA ARG A 366 9.16 23.54 2.79
C ARG A 366 7.82 23.71 3.50
N ALA A 367 7.34 22.65 4.14
CA ALA A 367 6.11 22.64 4.91
C ALA A 367 6.19 23.49 6.21
N GLY A 368 7.39 23.93 6.60
CA GLY A 368 7.64 24.71 7.82
C GLY A 368 7.47 23.89 9.10
N VAL A 369 7.65 22.57 9.04
CA VAL A 369 7.36 21.67 10.17
C VAL A 369 8.60 21.47 11.04
N SER A 370 8.58 22.06 12.24
CA SER A 370 9.58 21.79 13.28
C SER A 370 9.32 20.47 14.01
N GLN A 371 8.06 20.18 14.33
CA GLN A 371 7.60 18.98 15.02
C GLN A 371 6.31 18.46 14.39
N SER A 372 6.23 17.14 14.20
CA SER A 372 5.06 16.47 13.62
C SER A 372 4.04 16.07 14.70
N ASP A 373 2.74 16.23 14.39
CA ASP A 373 1.62 15.89 15.28
C ASP A 373 0.95 14.57 14.88
N ARG A 374 1.24 13.50 15.62
CA ARG A 374 0.65 12.17 15.42
C ARG A 374 -0.63 11.95 16.26
N SER A 375 -1.09 12.94 17.03
CA SER A 375 -2.15 12.76 18.04
C SER A 375 -3.49 12.29 17.44
N GLN A 376 -3.87 12.83 16.27
CA GLN A 376 -5.11 12.46 15.59
C GLN A 376 -5.14 10.98 15.19
N TYR A 377 -4.00 10.46 14.74
CA TYR A 377 -3.82 9.05 14.39
C TYR A 377 -3.90 8.15 15.61
N LEU A 378 -3.18 8.51 16.68
CA LEU A 378 -3.22 7.75 17.94
C LEU A 378 -4.65 7.68 18.50
N ALA A 379 -5.40 8.78 18.44
CA ALA A 379 -6.81 8.83 18.82
C ALA A 379 -7.74 8.02 17.90
N LEU A 380 -7.45 7.96 16.59
CA LEU A 380 -8.17 7.09 15.64
C LEU A 380 -7.95 5.60 15.96
N ILE A 381 -6.70 5.19 16.20
CA ILE A 381 -6.36 3.82 16.58
C ILE A 381 -6.98 3.46 17.94
N GLU A 382 -6.93 4.35 18.92
CA GLU A 382 -7.57 4.10 20.21
C GLU A 382 -9.09 3.91 20.06
N ARG A 383 -9.74 4.70 19.20
CA ARG A 383 -11.17 4.52 18.86
C ARG A 383 -11.43 3.16 18.18
N ARG A 384 -10.56 2.72 17.27
CA ARG A 384 -10.64 1.38 16.63
C ARG A 384 -10.47 0.27 17.69
N GLN A 385 -9.51 0.38 18.61
CA GLN A 385 -9.30 -0.57 19.70
C GLN A 385 -10.49 -0.65 20.66
N ARG A 386 -11.10 0.48 21.04
CA ARG A 386 -12.32 0.50 21.87
C ARG A 386 -13.50 -0.21 21.18
N ARG A 387 -13.66 -0.06 19.85
CA ARG A 387 -14.66 -0.80 19.05
C ARG A 387 -14.36 -2.30 19.07
N GLY A 388 -13.10 -2.66 18.84
CA GLY A 388 -12.59 -4.04 18.90
C GLY A 388 -12.89 -4.74 20.23
N ALA A 389 -12.52 -4.12 21.35
CA ALA A 389 -12.81 -4.64 22.68
C ALA A 389 -14.32 -4.77 22.97
N SER A 390 -15.17 -3.95 22.34
CA SER A 390 -16.63 -4.11 22.43
C SER A 390 -17.15 -5.29 21.60
N GLU A 391 -16.52 -5.56 20.46
CA GLU A 391 -16.84 -6.70 19.60
C GLU A 391 -16.40 -8.03 20.26
N LEU A 392 -15.22 -8.07 20.88
CA LEU A 392 -14.78 -9.21 21.69
C LEU A 392 -15.82 -9.56 22.78
N ARG A 393 -16.20 -8.59 23.62
CA ARG A 393 -17.23 -8.80 24.65
C ARG A 393 -18.57 -9.27 24.07
N ARG A 394 -18.96 -8.79 22.88
CA ARG A 394 -20.19 -9.23 22.18
C ARG A 394 -20.11 -10.70 21.79
N LEU A 395 -18.97 -11.13 21.21
CA LEU A 395 -18.72 -12.49 20.76
C LEU A 395 -18.58 -13.47 21.94
N GLU A 396 -17.80 -13.12 22.97
CA GLU A 396 -17.70 -13.88 24.23
C GLU A 396 -19.07 -14.08 24.87
N SER A 397 -19.87 -13.02 24.95
CA SER A 397 -21.25 -13.09 25.48
C SER A 397 -22.18 -13.95 24.64
N ALA A 398 -21.98 -14.04 23.32
CA ALA A 398 -22.76 -14.91 22.45
C ALA A 398 -22.41 -16.39 22.69
N VAL A 399 -21.12 -16.70 22.78
CA VAL A 399 -20.61 -18.05 23.11
C VAL A 399 -21.05 -18.49 24.51
N ALA A 400 -20.89 -17.64 25.53
CA ALA A 400 -21.26 -17.94 26.91
C ALA A 400 -22.77 -18.20 27.10
N ARG A 401 -23.62 -17.69 26.19
CA ARG A 401 -25.07 -17.95 26.17
C ARG A 401 -25.48 -19.11 25.24
N GLY A 402 -24.52 -19.78 24.59
CA GLY A 402 -24.80 -20.83 23.59
C GLY A 402 -25.48 -20.32 22.31
N ALA A 403 -25.45 -19.01 22.06
CA ALA A 403 -26.00 -18.39 20.84
C ALA A 403 -25.00 -18.40 19.67
N ASP A 404 -23.74 -18.75 19.93
CA ASP A 404 -22.69 -18.95 18.95
C ASP A 404 -21.70 -20.00 19.47
N VAL A 405 -20.83 -20.52 18.59
CA VAL A 405 -19.71 -21.40 18.96
C VAL A 405 -18.40 -20.82 18.44
N PRO A 406 -17.29 -20.92 19.20
CA PRO A 406 -15.98 -20.52 18.72
C PRO A 406 -15.61 -21.27 17.44
N LEU A 407 -14.93 -20.58 16.51
CA LEU A 407 -14.30 -21.22 15.37
C LEU A 407 -12.97 -21.81 15.85
N VAL A 408 -12.83 -23.13 15.82
CA VAL A 408 -11.57 -23.82 16.15
C VAL A 408 -10.83 -24.12 14.86
N GLU A 409 -9.66 -23.52 14.66
CA GLU A 409 -8.91 -23.62 13.40
C GLU A 409 -8.51 -25.06 13.04
N ASP A 410 -8.13 -25.88 14.02
CA ASP A 410 -7.75 -27.30 13.81
C ASP A 410 -8.85 -28.11 13.12
N ALA A 411 -10.12 -27.76 13.33
CA ALA A 411 -11.26 -28.43 12.70
C ALA A 411 -11.31 -28.21 11.17
N PHE A 412 -10.57 -27.22 10.65
CA PHE A 412 -10.55 -26.83 9.24
C PHE A 412 -9.16 -26.98 8.59
N ALA A 413 -8.17 -27.59 9.25
CA ALA A 413 -6.80 -27.66 8.73
C ALA A 413 -6.68 -28.22 7.27
N GLY A 414 -7.61 -29.09 6.87
CA GLY A 414 -7.74 -29.62 5.50
C GLY A 414 -8.95 -29.12 4.70
N ASP A 415 -9.73 -28.15 5.19
CA ASP A 415 -10.98 -27.69 4.59
C ASP A 415 -11.00 -26.16 4.40
N TYR A 416 -10.35 -25.71 3.32
CA TYR A 416 -10.22 -24.29 2.96
C TYR A 416 -11.58 -23.63 2.74
N GLU A 417 -12.48 -24.28 2.00
CA GLU A 417 -13.80 -23.70 1.67
C GLU A 417 -14.73 -23.68 2.89
N GLY A 418 -14.75 -24.75 3.70
CA GLY A 418 -15.50 -24.79 4.95
C GLY A 418 -15.03 -23.73 5.96
N TYR A 419 -13.72 -23.44 6.01
CA TYR A 419 -13.17 -22.35 6.82
C TYR A 419 -13.75 -20.98 6.43
N PHE A 420 -13.75 -20.61 5.14
CA PHE A 420 -14.31 -19.33 4.70
C PHE A 420 -15.84 -19.27 4.82
N ALA A 421 -16.54 -20.39 4.67
CA ALA A 421 -17.98 -20.46 4.91
C ALA A 421 -18.36 -20.08 6.36
N GLN A 422 -17.47 -20.34 7.34
CA GLN A 422 -17.67 -19.94 8.74
C GLN A 422 -17.43 -18.44 9.01
N LEU A 423 -16.81 -17.71 8.07
CA LEU A 423 -16.29 -16.35 8.24
C LEU A 423 -17.06 -15.30 7.42
N THR A 424 -18.28 -15.63 7.02
CA THR A 424 -19.30 -14.69 6.48
C THR A 424 -19.78 -13.65 7.51
N ARG A 425 -19.33 -13.76 8.76
CA ARG A 425 -19.56 -12.81 9.87
C ARG A 425 -18.38 -12.90 10.86
N PRO A 426 -18.15 -11.86 11.71
CA PRO A 426 -17.19 -11.94 12.80
C PRO A 426 -17.40 -13.16 13.71
N ARG A 427 -16.29 -13.83 14.08
CA ARG A 427 -16.24 -14.98 14.98
C ARG A 427 -15.25 -14.75 16.13
N LEU A 428 -15.46 -15.47 17.23
CA LEU A 428 -14.41 -15.71 18.22
C LEU A 428 -13.63 -16.95 17.79
N VAL A 429 -12.32 -16.84 17.65
CA VAL A 429 -11.44 -17.85 17.06
C VAL A 429 -10.52 -18.46 18.12
N VAL A 430 -10.44 -19.78 18.16
CA VAL A 430 -9.44 -20.54 18.90
C VAL A 430 -8.31 -20.88 17.94
N MET A 431 -7.16 -20.24 18.13
CA MET A 431 -6.04 -20.40 17.19
C MET A 431 -5.27 -21.71 17.40
N ALA A 432 -5.02 -22.40 16.29
CA ALA A 432 -4.18 -23.57 16.18
C ALA A 432 -2.69 -23.19 16.09
N SER A 433 -1.82 -24.07 16.58
CA SER A 433 -0.37 -23.96 16.45
C SER A 433 0.12 -24.15 15.00
N GLY A 434 1.26 -23.57 14.66
CA GLY A 434 1.83 -23.58 13.32
C GLY A 434 1.05 -22.75 12.29
N ASN A 435 1.04 -23.23 11.04
CA ASN A 435 0.42 -22.54 9.91
C ASN A 435 -0.95 -23.16 9.56
N LEU A 436 -1.97 -22.33 9.34
CA LEU A 436 -3.25 -22.73 8.73
C LEU A 436 -3.30 -22.24 7.28
N HIS A 437 -3.57 -23.16 6.34
CA HIS A 437 -3.62 -22.89 4.89
C HIS A 437 -2.44 -22.05 4.35
N GLY A 438 -1.24 -22.33 4.88
CA GLY A 438 0.00 -21.65 4.51
C GLY A 438 0.20 -20.26 5.13
N LYS A 439 -0.62 -19.83 6.10
CA LYS A 439 -0.48 -18.54 6.80
C LYS A 439 0.02 -18.70 8.23
N SER A 440 0.97 -17.84 8.62
CA SER A 440 1.56 -17.79 9.97
C SER A 440 0.60 -17.19 11.02
N TRP A 441 0.96 -17.23 12.31
CA TRP A 441 0.20 -16.54 13.36
C TRP A 441 0.04 -15.04 13.09
N THR A 442 1.12 -14.36 12.70
CA THR A 442 1.11 -12.93 12.36
C THR A 442 0.14 -12.61 11.22
N GLU A 443 0.19 -13.39 10.13
CA GLU A 443 -0.71 -13.22 8.98
C GLU A 443 -2.19 -13.46 9.35
N ARG A 444 -2.46 -14.50 10.15
CA ARG A 444 -3.83 -14.83 10.58
C ARG A 444 -4.40 -13.77 11.52
N LEU A 445 -3.57 -13.18 12.39
CA LEU A 445 -3.98 -12.03 13.21
C LEU A 445 -4.30 -10.80 12.35
N PHE A 446 -3.50 -10.49 11.32
CA PHE A 446 -3.83 -9.42 10.37
C PHE A 446 -5.19 -9.64 9.69
N PHE A 447 -5.45 -10.88 9.24
CA PHE A 447 -6.72 -11.28 8.64
C PHE A 447 -7.90 -11.11 9.60
N TYR A 448 -7.83 -11.65 10.83
CA TYR A 448 -8.92 -11.54 11.81
C TYR A 448 -9.21 -10.10 12.20
N ASP A 449 -8.17 -9.29 12.36
CA ASP A 449 -8.26 -7.87 12.69
C ASP A 449 -9.00 -7.06 11.61
N ALA A 450 -8.73 -7.34 10.33
CA ALA A 450 -9.39 -6.69 9.19
C ALA A 450 -10.88 -7.04 9.09
N ILE A 451 -11.23 -8.34 9.14
CA ILE A 451 -12.64 -8.80 9.05
C ILE A 451 -13.43 -8.59 10.36
N GLY A 452 -12.80 -8.03 11.39
CA GLY A 452 -13.42 -7.76 12.69
C GLY A 452 -13.69 -8.99 13.56
N SER A 453 -13.11 -10.14 13.24
CA SER A 453 -13.10 -11.31 14.13
C SER A 453 -12.16 -11.07 15.32
N GLN A 454 -12.23 -11.93 16.32
CA GLN A 454 -11.44 -11.80 17.56
C GLN A 454 -10.84 -13.15 17.95
N VAL A 455 -9.73 -13.13 18.66
CA VAL A 455 -9.04 -14.36 19.12
C VAL A 455 -9.32 -14.61 20.59
N MET A 456 -9.57 -15.87 20.95
CA MET A 456 -9.76 -16.31 22.32
C MET A 456 -8.40 -16.48 23.01
N LEU A 457 -8.14 -15.68 24.04
CA LEU A 457 -6.86 -15.63 24.73
C LEU A 457 -6.93 -16.42 26.05
N ASP A 458 -6.47 -17.67 26.04
CA ASP A 458 -6.25 -18.43 27.28
C ASP A 458 -4.95 -18.02 28.00
N ALA A 459 -4.77 -18.51 29.24
CA ALA A 459 -3.64 -18.16 30.09
C ALA A 459 -2.24 -18.51 29.51
N GLY A 460 -2.16 -19.42 28.54
CA GLY A 460 -0.92 -19.77 27.84
C GLY A 460 -0.80 -19.16 26.44
N TRP A 461 -1.78 -18.38 25.97
CA TRP A 461 -1.83 -17.92 24.57
C TRP A 461 -0.63 -17.04 24.21
N LEU A 462 -0.22 -16.11 25.09
CA LEU A 462 0.89 -15.19 24.83
C LEU A 462 2.24 -15.91 24.72
N ALA A 463 2.49 -16.91 25.57
CA ALA A 463 3.70 -17.72 25.48
C ALA A 463 3.76 -18.50 24.15
N ARG A 464 2.63 -19.09 23.72
CA ARG A 464 2.53 -19.73 22.40
C ARG A 464 2.72 -18.73 21.26
N ALA A 465 2.12 -17.56 21.34
CA ALA A 465 2.30 -16.50 20.35
C ALA A 465 3.76 -16.00 20.25
N ALA A 466 4.49 -16.00 21.37
CA ALA A 466 5.91 -15.66 21.42
C ALA A 466 6.80 -16.73 20.78
N ASP A 467 6.44 -18.02 20.93
CA ASP A 467 7.17 -19.13 20.30
C ASP A 467 6.82 -19.26 18.79
N GLU A 468 5.59 -18.93 18.40
CA GLU A 468 5.07 -19.08 17.02
C GLU A 468 5.34 -17.86 16.12
N GLY A 469 5.21 -16.65 16.66
CA GLY A 469 5.34 -15.38 15.93
C GLY A 469 6.52 -14.50 16.36
N GLY A 470 7.23 -14.88 17.43
CA GLY A 470 8.44 -14.22 17.89
C GLY A 470 8.27 -12.73 18.22
N GLU A 471 9.38 -12.01 18.15
CA GLU A 471 9.44 -10.56 18.35
C GLU A 471 8.56 -9.79 17.36
N GLU A 472 8.42 -10.29 16.13
CA GLU A 472 7.64 -9.63 15.07
C GLU A 472 6.16 -9.50 15.45
N LEU A 473 5.54 -10.59 15.92
CA LEU A 473 4.16 -10.58 16.37
C LEU A 473 3.95 -9.60 17.53
N PHE A 474 4.85 -9.61 18.51
CA PHE A 474 4.81 -8.67 19.65
C PHE A 474 5.05 -7.22 19.21
N ARG A 475 5.87 -6.99 18.19
CA ARG A 475 6.07 -5.67 17.58
C ARG A 475 4.77 -5.16 16.94
N HIS A 476 3.98 -6.01 16.28
CA HIS A 476 2.67 -5.61 15.76
C HIS A 476 1.63 -5.33 16.86
N ILE A 477 1.67 -6.06 17.98
CA ILE A 477 0.82 -5.77 19.16
C ILE A 477 1.19 -4.40 19.76
N VAL A 478 2.47 -4.20 20.09
CA VAL A 478 2.96 -3.00 20.79
C VAL A 478 2.81 -1.73 19.95
N TYR A 479 3.15 -1.79 18.65
CA TYR A 479 2.95 -0.69 17.71
C TYR A 479 1.52 -0.58 17.16
N ARG A 480 0.58 -1.39 17.67
CA ARG A 480 -0.86 -1.35 17.35
C ARG A 480 -1.17 -1.50 15.86
N ASN A 481 -0.45 -2.37 15.13
CA ASN A 481 -0.77 -2.70 13.73
C ASN A 481 -2.05 -3.56 13.64
N TYR A 482 -2.42 -4.21 14.75
CA TYR A 482 -3.76 -4.76 14.96
C TYR A 482 -4.64 -3.65 15.56
N HIS A 483 -5.60 -3.16 14.77
CA HIS A 483 -6.42 -1.98 15.08
C HIS A 483 -7.65 -2.31 15.93
N PHE A 484 -8.13 -3.56 15.86
CA PHE A 484 -9.38 -4.04 16.44
C PHE A 484 -9.20 -5.29 17.33
N LEU A 485 -8.11 -6.05 17.22
CA LEU A 485 -7.79 -7.10 18.18
C LEU A 485 -7.39 -6.50 19.53
N ALA A 486 -7.91 -7.08 20.61
CA ALA A 486 -7.58 -6.69 21.98
C ALA A 486 -6.62 -7.70 22.62
N PHE A 487 -5.52 -7.22 23.21
CA PHE A 487 -4.54 -8.03 23.93
C PHE A 487 -4.37 -7.50 25.36
N PRO A 488 -4.17 -8.38 26.37
CA PRO A 488 -4.00 -7.97 27.76
C PRO A 488 -2.62 -7.35 27.95
N GLY A 489 -2.55 -6.02 28.07
CA GLY A 489 -1.29 -5.27 28.05
C GLY A 489 -0.27 -5.69 29.11
N GLN A 490 -0.72 -6.06 30.32
CA GLN A 490 0.17 -6.59 31.36
C GLN A 490 0.86 -7.89 30.90
N GLY A 491 0.10 -8.87 30.39
CA GLY A 491 0.69 -10.13 29.91
C GLY A 491 1.63 -9.93 28.73
N VAL A 492 1.34 -8.96 27.85
CA VAL A 492 2.25 -8.57 26.76
C VAL A 492 3.56 -8.00 27.33
N ALA A 493 3.50 -7.17 28.37
CA ALA A 493 4.68 -6.64 29.04
C ALA A 493 5.48 -7.72 29.79
N ASP A 494 4.79 -8.64 30.48
CA ASP A 494 5.42 -9.75 31.20
C ASP A 494 6.22 -10.65 30.25
N GLU A 495 5.67 -10.98 29.06
CA GLU A 495 6.37 -11.78 28.05
C GLU A 495 7.56 -11.00 27.43
N LEU A 496 7.45 -9.69 27.19
CA LEU A 496 8.59 -8.87 26.74
C LEU A 496 9.73 -8.88 27.77
N LEU A 497 9.42 -8.73 29.06
CA LEU A 497 10.41 -8.76 30.14
C LEU A 497 11.04 -10.15 30.28
N TYR A 498 10.28 -11.23 30.09
CA TYR A 498 10.80 -12.59 30.03
C TYR A 498 11.77 -12.76 28.84
N ARG A 499 11.36 -12.33 27.64
CA ARG A 499 12.13 -12.38 26.38
C ARG A 499 13.13 -11.22 26.23
N HIS A 500 13.83 -10.84 27.31
CA HIS A 500 14.82 -9.75 27.39
C HIS A 500 15.94 -9.72 26.32
N HIS A 501 16.12 -10.79 25.53
CA HIS A 501 17.06 -10.85 24.41
C HIS A 501 16.52 -10.21 23.12
N TRP A 502 15.22 -9.92 23.03
CA TRP A 502 14.63 -9.23 21.88
C TRP A 502 14.98 -7.73 21.88
N PRO A 503 15.42 -7.15 20.74
CA PRO A 503 15.54 -5.70 20.57
C PRO A 503 14.30 -4.90 20.99
N LEU A 504 13.08 -5.38 20.69
CA LEU A 504 11.83 -4.77 21.17
C LEU A 504 11.76 -4.67 22.70
N SER A 505 12.19 -5.72 23.43
CA SER A 505 12.17 -5.74 24.88
C SER A 505 13.13 -4.72 25.49
N GLN A 506 14.29 -4.51 24.88
CA GLN A 506 15.23 -3.47 25.31
C GLN A 506 14.65 -2.06 25.09
N LEU A 507 14.08 -1.78 23.91
CA LEU A 507 13.39 -0.51 23.63
C LEU A 507 12.23 -0.26 24.62
N PHE A 508 11.50 -1.30 25.01
CA PHE A 508 10.43 -1.23 26.01
C PHE A 508 10.97 -0.92 27.43
N ILE A 509 12.04 -1.58 27.85
CA ILE A 509 12.71 -1.33 29.14
C ILE A 509 13.24 0.10 29.21
N ASP A 510 13.90 0.59 28.15
CA ASP A 510 14.42 1.95 28.07
C ASP A 510 13.30 3.01 28.13
N ALA A 511 12.20 2.78 27.41
CA ALA A 511 11.02 3.64 27.48
C ALA A 511 10.42 3.69 28.90
N LEU A 512 10.24 2.52 29.53
CA LEU A 512 9.68 2.38 30.88
C LEU A 512 10.58 3.04 31.94
N ASN A 513 11.90 2.89 31.84
CA ASN A 513 12.85 3.56 32.72
C ASN A 513 12.86 5.08 32.52
N SER A 514 12.75 5.57 31.27
CA SER A 514 12.62 7.00 31.00
C SER A 514 11.38 7.61 31.68
N ILE A 515 10.24 6.91 31.60
CA ILE A 515 8.98 7.33 32.24
C ILE A 515 9.14 7.36 33.77
N ARG A 516 9.70 6.30 34.37
CA ARG A 516 9.95 6.21 35.82
C ARG A 516 10.87 7.32 36.35
N GLU A 517 11.87 7.73 35.57
CA GLU A 517 12.81 8.80 35.92
C GLU A 517 12.27 10.21 35.61
N GLY A 518 11.04 10.35 35.11
CA GLY A 518 10.46 11.63 34.73
C GLY A 518 11.13 12.29 33.53
N ARG A 519 11.93 11.54 32.77
CA ARG A 519 12.53 12.00 31.51
C ARG A 519 11.46 11.93 30.42
N GLY A 520 11.22 13.06 29.75
CA GLY A 520 10.37 13.11 28.54
C GLY A 520 10.85 12.16 27.46
N SER A 521 10.03 11.93 26.42
CA SER A 521 10.29 10.94 25.37
C SER A 521 11.73 11.02 24.83
N PRO A 522 12.59 10.01 25.07
CA PRO A 522 13.99 10.03 24.59
C PRO A 522 14.09 9.79 23.09
N PHE A 523 12.97 9.49 22.43
CA PHE A 523 12.86 9.05 21.04
C PHE A 523 12.89 10.21 20.03
N ASP A 524 12.62 11.45 20.45
CA ASP A 524 12.53 12.62 19.54
C ASP A 524 13.87 13.12 18.95
N SER A 525 15.01 12.42 19.14
CA SER A 525 16.25 12.79 18.42
C SER A 525 17.28 11.67 18.14
N ALA A 526 17.33 10.57 18.91
CA ALA A 526 18.39 9.55 18.76
C ALA A 526 17.90 8.17 18.27
N LEU A 527 16.67 7.78 18.59
CA LEU A 527 16.17 6.40 18.43
C LEU A 527 14.97 6.28 17.47
N GLY A 528 14.65 7.33 16.71
CA GLY A 528 13.51 7.33 15.77
C GLY A 528 12.15 7.44 16.46
N ARG A 529 11.06 7.53 15.67
CA ARG A 529 9.71 7.74 16.21
C ARG A 529 9.09 6.42 16.71
N HIS A 530 8.83 6.37 18.02
CA HIS A 530 8.32 5.19 18.74
C HIS A 530 7.12 5.55 19.64
N ASP A 531 6.27 6.46 19.18
CA ASP A 531 5.11 7.01 19.90
C ASP A 531 4.21 5.92 20.52
N GLU A 532 3.87 4.87 19.75
CA GLU A 532 2.98 3.79 20.20
C GLU A 532 3.61 2.91 21.30
N LEU A 533 4.93 2.67 21.22
CA LEU A 533 5.71 1.96 22.24
C LEU A 533 5.76 2.75 23.55
N PHE A 534 5.95 4.06 23.47
CA PHE A 534 6.00 4.92 24.65
C PHE A 534 4.62 5.00 25.34
N GLU A 535 3.53 5.11 24.59
CA GLU A 535 2.17 4.98 25.15
C GLU A 535 1.93 3.61 25.79
N PHE A 536 2.45 2.52 25.20
CA PHE A 536 2.33 1.18 25.78
C PHE A 536 3.07 1.09 27.11
N ALA A 537 4.33 1.55 27.17
CA ALA A 537 5.12 1.60 28.40
C ALA A 537 4.48 2.50 29.48
N TYR A 538 3.87 3.62 29.09
CA TYR A 538 3.15 4.50 30.01
C TYR A 538 1.95 3.81 30.66
N ARG A 539 1.12 3.12 29.88
CA ARG A 539 -0.03 2.36 30.41
C ARG A 539 0.42 1.25 31.37
N VAL A 540 1.52 0.56 31.08
CA VAL A 540 2.10 -0.44 32.00
C VAL A 540 2.54 0.21 33.31
N TYR A 541 3.24 1.35 33.25
CA TYR A 541 3.63 2.11 34.45
C TYR A 541 2.42 2.56 35.29
N GLU A 542 1.34 3.05 34.67
CA GLU A 542 0.11 3.39 35.39
C GLU A 542 -0.51 2.19 36.13
N TRP A 543 -0.46 0.99 35.54
CA TRP A 543 -0.93 -0.24 36.19
C TRP A 543 -0.02 -0.66 37.36
N GLU A 544 1.31 -0.53 37.22
CA GLU A 544 2.26 -0.76 38.31
C GLU A 544 1.96 0.17 39.51
N GLN A 545 1.80 1.47 39.27
CA GLN A 545 1.50 2.44 40.32
C GLN A 545 0.14 2.16 40.99
N SER A 546 -0.89 1.85 40.19
CA SER A 546 -2.22 1.53 40.71
C SER A 546 -2.23 0.31 41.63
N ARG A 547 -1.40 -0.70 41.36
CA ARG A 547 -1.22 -1.87 42.23
C ARG A 547 -0.49 -1.54 43.52
N VAL A 548 0.59 -0.76 43.46
CA VAL A 548 1.33 -0.34 44.67
C VAL A 548 0.43 0.46 45.62
N VAL A 549 -0.48 1.29 45.10
CA VAL A 549 -1.47 2.00 45.92
C VAL A 549 -2.50 1.04 46.53
N ALA A 550 -2.99 0.05 45.77
CA ALA A 550 -3.97 -0.93 46.25
C ALA A 550 -3.40 -1.94 47.25
N ASP A 551 -2.12 -2.31 47.13
CA ASP A 551 -1.41 -3.19 48.08
C ASP A 551 -0.98 -2.44 49.37
N ALA A 552 -1.04 -1.10 49.37
CA ALA A 552 -0.74 -0.23 50.50
C ALA A 552 -2.00 0.29 51.25
N SER A 553 -3.21 -0.07 50.79
CA SER A 553 -4.51 0.34 51.35
C SER A 553 -5.26 -0.82 51.99
#